data_AF-A0AAP0W6N3-F1
#
_entry.id   AF-A0AAP0W6N3-F1
#
_cell.length_a   1.000
_cell.length_b   1.000
_cell.length_c   1.000
_cell.angle_alpha   90.00
_cell.angle_beta   90.00
_cell.angle_gamma   90.00
#
_symmetry.space_group_name_H-M   'P 1'
#
loop_
_entity.id
_entity.type
_entity.pdbx_description
1 polymer ?
#
loop_
_entity_poly.entity_id
_entity_poly.type
_entity_poly.pdbx_seq_one_letter_code
_entity_poly.pdbx_strand_id
1 'polypeptide(L)' 'MEFLKHYWWILVILLMVGILMNVYKDLKRIDHKKFLDNKPELPPHRDFNDKWDDEDDWPKKK' A
#
# COMPACT_ATOMS: atom_id res chain seq x y z
N MET A 1 -36.42 20.56 4.82
CA MET A 1 -35.65 20.79 3.57
C MET A 1 -34.53 21.81 3.73
N GLU A 2 -34.72 22.92 4.47
CA GLU A 2 -33.68 23.93 4.72
C GLU A 2 -32.42 23.38 5.42
N PHE A 3 -32.59 22.58 6.47
CA PHE A 3 -31.46 21.97 7.18
C PHE A 3 -30.57 21.16 6.24
N LEU A 4 -31.17 20.31 5.41
CA LEU A 4 -30.41 19.50 4.44
C LEU A 4 -29.70 20.39 3.42
N LYS A 5 -30.32 21.47 2.93
CA LYS A 5 -29.67 22.42 2.00
C LYS A 5 -28.40 23.06 2.59
N HIS A 6 -28.38 23.39 3.87
CA HIS A 6 -27.23 24.05 4.50
C HIS A 6 -26.18 23.07 5.04
N TYR A 7 -26.56 21.86 5.42
CA TYR A 7 -25.71 20.92 6.16
C TYR A 7 -25.49 19.56 5.47
N TRP A 8 -25.90 19.39 4.20
CA TRP A 8 -25.69 18.13 3.47
C TRP A 8 -24.23 17.65 3.44
N TRP A 9 -23.27 18.57 3.45
CA TRP A 9 -21.83 18.28 3.47
C TRP A 9 -21.40 17.44 4.69
N ILE A 10 -22.14 17.49 5.80
CA ILE A 10 -21.87 16.66 6.99
C ILE A 10 -21.96 15.18 6.64
N LEU A 11 -22.90 14.78 5.78
CA LEU A 11 -23.04 13.39 5.33
C LEU A 11 -21.81 12.95 4.53
N VAL A 12 -21.27 13.84 3.69
CA VAL A 12 -20.07 13.56 2.89
C VAL A 12 -18.85 13.37 3.81
N ILE A 13 -18.70 14.21 4.84
CA ILE A 13 -17.60 14.07 5.81
C ILE A 13 -17.73 12.75 6.59
N LEU A 14 -18.92 12.42 7.09
CA LEU A 14 -19.15 11.16 7.80
C LEU A 14 -18.85 9.94 6.92
N LEU A 15 -19.24 9.99 5.64
CA LEU A 15 -18.90 8.95 4.67
C LEU A 15 -17.38 8.84 4.47
N MET A 16 -16.68 9.97 4.30
CA MET A 16 -15.23 9.99 4.12
C MET A 16 -14.49 9.41 5.32
N VAL A 17 -14.88 9.80 6.54
CA VAL A 17 -14.31 9.23 7.77
C VAL A 17 -14.57 7.73 7.85
N GLY A 18 -15.78 7.27 7.50
CA GLY A 18 -16.10 5.84 7.45
C GLY A 18 -15.22 5.05 6.48
N ILE A 19 -14.99 5.58 5.28
CA ILE A 19 -14.11 4.97 4.27
C ILE A 19 -12.67 4.91 4.79
N LEU A 20 -12.13 6.01 5.31
CA LEU A 20 -10.77 6.06 5.84
C LEU A 20 -10.57 5.09 7.01
N MET A 21 -11.55 4.96 7.90
CA MET A 21 -11.51 4.00 9.00
C MET A 21 -11.50 2.55 8.51
N ASN A 22 -12.25 2.22 7.46
CA ASN A 22 -12.22 0.89 6.85
C ASN A 22 -10.86 0.59 6.22
N VAL A 23 -10.34 1.52 5.40
CA VAL A 23 -9.00 1.39 4.79
C VAL A 23 -7.92 1.22 5.86
N TYR A 24 -7.95 2.02 6.93
CA TYR A 24 -7.00 1.89 8.04
C TYR A 24 -7.05 0.49 8.68
N LYS A 25 -8.25 -0.04 8.93
CA LYS A 25 -8.41 -1.37 9.53
C LYS A 25 -7.91 -2.46 8.59
N ASP A 26 -8.13 -2.33 7.28
CA ASP A 26 -7.62 -3.28 6.29
C ASP A 26 -6.10 -3.22 6.19
N LEU A 27 -5.50 -2.04 6.14
CA LEU A 27 -4.04 -1.89 6.17
C LEU A 27 -3.41 -2.50 7.42
N LYS A 28 -4.07 -2.39 8.58
CA LYS A 28 -3.59 -2.98 9.83
C LYS A 28 -3.64 -4.51 9.83
N ARG A 29 -4.44 -5.14 8.95
CA ARG A 29 -4.48 -6.60 8.77
C ARG A 29 -3.34 -7.11 7.89
N ILE A 30 -2.68 -6.23 7.12
CA ILE A 30 -1.58 -6.60 6.24
C ILE A 30 -0.29 -6.69 7.06
N ASP A 31 0.26 -7.90 7.16
CA ASP A 31 1.55 -8.15 7.79
C ASP A 31 2.68 -8.17 6.75
N HIS A 32 3.28 -7.00 6.55
CA HIS A 32 4.39 -6.80 5.62
C HIS A 32 5.64 -7.57 6.05
N LYS A 33 5.86 -7.75 7.36
CA LYS A 33 7.03 -8.47 7.88
C LYS A 33 6.90 -9.94 7.56
N LYS A 34 5.74 -10.52 7.83
CA LYS A 34 5.45 -11.91 7.46
C LYS A 34 5.59 -12.17 5.97
N PHE A 35 5.17 -11.24 5.10
CA PHE A 35 5.38 -11.35 3.66
C PHE A 35 6.87 -11.35 3.30
N LEU A 36 7.68 -10.48 3.90
CA LEU A 36 9.13 -10.42 3.66
C LEU A 36 9.85 -11.68 4.18
N ASP A 37 9.47 -12.17 5.35
CA ASP A 37 10.03 -13.39 5.96
C ASP A 37 9.70 -14.65 5.14
N ASN A 38 8.58 -14.63 4.39
CA ASN A 38 8.11 -15.72 3.57
C ASN A 38 7.98 -15.31 2.10
N LYS A 39 8.88 -14.41 1.64
CA LYS A 39 8.78 -13.85 0.29
C LYS A 39 8.95 -14.99 -0.72
N PRO A 40 7.95 -15.26 -1.58
CA PRO A 40 8.09 -16.31 -2.57
C PRO A 40 9.18 -15.94 -3.56
N GLU A 41 9.93 -16.94 -4.00
CA GLU A 41 10.87 -16.80 -5.10
C GLU A 41 10.05 -16.50 -6.36
N LEU A 42 10.33 -15.34 -6.98
CA LEU A 42 9.66 -14.96 -8.22
C LEU A 42 10.21 -15.83 -9.35
N PRO A 43 9.37 -16.21 -10.34
CA PRO A 43 9.89 -16.86 -11.53
C PRO A 43 10.92 -15.94 -12.20
N PRO A 44 11.95 -16.51 -12.84
CA PRO A 44 12.96 -15.71 -13.52
C PRO A 44 12.26 -14.76 -14.49
N HIS A 45 12.57 -13.47 -14.35
CA HIS A 45 11.98 -12.44 -15.19
C HIS A 45 12.43 -12.69 -16.64
N ARG A 46 11.58 -12.44 -17.64
CA ARG A 46 11.87 -12.81 -19.03
C ARG A 46 13.14 -12.15 -19.59
N ASP A 47 13.51 -11.00 -19.01
CA ASP A 47 14.69 -10.20 -19.36
C ASP A 47 15.93 -10.55 -18.53
N PHE A 48 15.83 -11.41 -17.50
CA PHE A 48 16.91 -11.74 -16.57
C PHE A 48 17.57 -10.52 -15.90
N ASN A 49 16.84 -9.42 -15.70
CA ASN A 49 17.38 -8.23 -15.01
C ASN A 49 17.85 -8.54 -13.57
N ASP A 50 17.32 -9.59 -12.94
CA ASP A 50 17.77 -10.08 -11.64
C ASP A 50 19.25 -10.51 -11.63
N LYS A 51 19.79 -10.91 -12.79
CA LYS A 51 21.21 -11.26 -12.94
C LYS A 51 22.11 -10.05 -13.14
N TRP A 52 21.56 -8.89 -13.48
CA TRP A 52 22.33 -7.66 -13.65
C TRP A 52 22.73 -7.04 -12.30
N ASP A 53 22.03 -7.40 -11.22
CA ASP A 53 22.40 -7.01 -9.86
C ASP A 53 23.72 -7.69 -9.39
N ASP A 54 24.09 -8.84 -9.96
CA ASP A 54 25.36 -9.54 -9.66
C ASP A 54 26.58 -8.85 -10.27
N GLU A 55 26.35 -8.04 -11.32
CA GLU A 55 27.37 -7.23 -12.02
C GLU A 55 27.32 -5.75 -11.58
N ASP A 56 26.58 -5.43 -10.50
CA ASP A 56 26.45 -4.05 -10.04
C ASP A 56 27.74 -3.53 -9.39
N ASP A 57 28.46 -2.70 -10.16
CA ASP A 57 29.67 -1.98 -9.75
C ASP A 57 29.37 -0.80 -8.79
N TRP A 58 28.13 -0.61 -8.35
CA TRP A 58 27.77 0.49 -7.47
C TRP A 58 28.60 0.46 -6.17
N PRO A 59 29.16 1.61 -5.74
CA PRO A 59 29.93 1.66 -4.52
C PRO A 59 29.08 1.22 -3.32
N LYS A 60 29.43 0.07 -2.74
CA LYS A 60 28.78 -0.42 -1.52
C LYS A 60 29.01 0.60 -0.42
N LYS A 61 27.92 1.05 0.22
CA LYS A 61 27.99 2.00 1.34
C LYS A 61 28.92 1.41 2.42
N LYS A 62 29.88 2.23 2.87
CA LYS A 62 30.79 1.91 3.98
C LYS A 62 30.06 1.73 5.30
#